data_AF-A0A383W5V7-F1
#
_entry.id   AF-A0A383W5V7-F1
#
_cell.length_a   1.000
_cell.length_b   1.000
_cell.length_c   1.000
_cell.angle_alpha   90.00
_cell.angle_beta   90.00
_cell.angle_gamma   90.00
#
_symmetry.space_group_name_H-M   'P 1'
#
loop_
_entity.id
_entity.type
_entity.pdbx_description
1 polymer ?
#
loop_
_entity_poly.entity_id
_entity_poly.type
_entity_poly.pdbx_seq_one_letter_code
_entity_poly.pdbx_strand_id
1 'polypeptide(L)'
;MPGLIETIVTKVEEFELPKASTVCSLVILSYFLVTAGIAYDIINEPPAVGAVQDEATGKVKPVTFMPHRMNGQYIIEGISGAMMYTLGGLSLIALDQCQSKRTDYKLRIILVSLGGFGLVMAYSAVMTFLNIKMPGYMRY
;
A
#
# COMPACT_ATOMS: atom_id res chain seq x y z
N MET A 1 22.11 12.52 51.85
CA MET A 1 21.55 12.77 50.50
C MET A 1 21.37 11.48 49.68
N PRO A 2 20.67 10.44 50.17
CA PRO A 2 20.38 9.23 49.38
C PRO A 2 19.07 9.30 48.58
N GLY A 3 18.10 10.13 49.00
CA GLY A 3 16.76 10.18 48.39
C GLY A 3 16.61 11.06 47.14
N LEU A 4 17.68 11.66 46.62
CA LEU A 4 17.62 12.41 45.35
C LEU A 4 18.03 11.54 44.15
N ILE A 5 18.90 10.55 44.37
CA ILE A 5 19.43 9.68 43.32
C ILE A 5 18.39 8.62 42.93
N GLU A 6 17.68 8.02 43.89
CA GLU A 6 16.62 7.04 43.60
C GLU A 6 15.47 7.66 42.78
N THR A 7 15.07 8.89 43.09
CA THR A 7 13.99 9.59 42.38
C THR A 7 14.38 10.00 40.95
N ILE A 8 15.67 10.21 40.68
CA ILE A 8 16.18 10.47 39.34
C ILE A 8 16.23 9.17 38.52
N VAL A 9 16.59 8.04 39.13
CA VAL A 9 16.65 6.73 38.47
C VAL A 9 15.27 6.18 38.12
N THR A 10 14.25 6.38 38.98
CA THR A 10 12.87 5.94 38.67
C THR A 10 12.19 6.74 37.56
N LYS A 11 12.74 7.91 37.19
CA LYS A 11 12.24 8.76 36.11
C LYS A 11 12.91 8.48 34.76
N VAL A 12 13.78 7.48 34.69
CA VAL A 12 14.38 6.97 33.45
C VAL A 12 13.37 6.04 32.80
N GLU A 13 12.46 6.66 32.04
CA GLU A 13 11.62 6.06 30.99
C GLU A 13 10.89 4.75 31.31
N GLU A 14 9.73 4.85 31.97
CA GLU A 14 8.62 3.95 31.64
C GLU A 14 8.19 4.25 30.19
N PHE A 15 8.88 3.65 29.22
CA PHE A 15 8.45 3.66 27.83
C PHE A 15 7.19 2.81 27.72
N GLU A 16 6.01 3.44 27.82
CA GLU A 16 4.73 2.76 27.64
C GLU A 16 4.73 2.06 26.27
N LEU A 17 4.55 0.74 26.29
CA LEU A 17 4.49 -0.05 25.07
C LEU A 17 3.37 0.49 24.16
N PRO A 18 3.64 0.71 22.86
CA PRO A 18 2.65 1.25 21.96
C PRO A 18 1.45 0.31 21.85
N LYS A 19 0.25 0.90 21.78
CA LYS A 19 -1.00 0.14 21.57
C LYS A 19 -0.91 -0.71 20.31
N ALA A 20 -1.49 -1.91 20.34
CA ALA A 20 -1.48 -2.85 19.21
C ALA A 20 -2.00 -2.24 17.90
N SER A 21 -2.98 -1.33 17.97
CA SER A 21 -3.50 -0.59 16.81
C SER A 21 -2.43 0.30 16.18
N THR A 22 -1.61 0.98 16.98
CA THR A 22 -0.54 1.86 16.50
C THR A 22 0.53 1.05 15.79
N VAL A 23 0.92 -0.10 16.36
CA VAL A 23 1.88 -1.01 15.72
C VAL A 23 1.32 -1.55 14.41
N CYS A 24 0.05 -1.97 14.38
CA CYS A 24 -0.61 -2.43 13.16
C CYS A 24 -0.61 -1.36 12.05
N SER A 25 -0.97 -0.10 12.39
CA SER A 25 -0.94 1.00 11.43
C SER A 25 0.48 1.29 10.90
N LEU A 26 1.49 1.22 11.77
CA LEU A 26 2.89 1.39 11.35
C LEU A 26 3.36 0.26 10.42
N VAL A 27 2.92 -0.98 10.65
CA VAL A 27 3.23 -2.12 9.77
C VAL A 27 2.54 -2.00 8.42
N ILE A 28 1.29 -1.55 8.38
CA ILE A 28 0.58 -1.31 7.10
C ILE A 28 1.25 -0.16 6.33
N LEU A 29 1.66 0.90 7.03
CA LEU A 29 2.39 2.01 6.43
C LEU A 29 3.75 1.55 5.91
N SER A 30 4.53 0.77 6.67
CA SER A 30 5.82 0.27 6.20
C SER A 30 5.65 -0.67 5.01
N TYR A 31 4.63 -1.52 5.01
CA TYR A 31 4.27 -2.35 3.86
C TYR A 31 3.98 -1.51 2.62
N PHE A 32 3.20 -0.43 2.75
CA PHE A 32 2.97 0.52 1.65
C PHE A 32 4.28 1.09 1.11
N LEU A 33 5.14 1.62 1.98
CA LEU A 33 6.39 2.28 1.58
C LEU A 33 7.36 1.32 0.87
N VAL A 34 7.47 0.09 1.37
CA VAL A 34 8.33 -0.95 0.78
C VAL A 34 7.78 -1.39 -0.58
N THR A 35 6.48 -1.68 -0.66
CA THR A 35 5.87 -2.13 -1.92
C THR A 35 5.72 -1.02 -2.96
N ALA A 36 5.70 0.24 -2.53
CA ALA A 36 5.73 1.40 -3.43
C ALA A 36 7.07 1.53 -4.17
N GLY A 37 8.10 0.82 -3.72
CA GLY A 37 9.40 0.83 -4.38
C GLY A 37 10.29 1.99 -3.94
N ILE A 38 10.08 2.58 -2.75
CA ILE A 38 10.89 3.73 -2.29
C ILE A 38 12.39 3.41 -2.26
N ALA A 39 12.77 2.18 -1.90
CA ALA A 39 14.16 1.75 -1.97
C ALA A 39 14.69 1.74 -3.42
N TYR A 40 13.87 1.31 -4.38
CA TYR A 40 14.20 1.35 -5.80
C TYR A 40 14.30 2.80 -6.31
N ASP A 41 13.40 3.66 -5.86
CA ASP A 41 13.38 5.08 -6.21
C ASP A 41 14.63 5.80 -5.72
N ILE A 42 15.08 5.52 -4.49
CA ILE A 42 16.31 6.09 -3.92
C ILE A 42 17.56 5.63 -4.68
N ILE A 43 17.62 4.37 -5.10
CA ILE A 43 18.82 3.80 -5.73
C ILE A 43 18.93 4.20 -7.20
N ASN A 44 17.81 4.15 -7.94
CA ASN A 44 17.82 4.27 -9.40
C ASN A 44 17.32 5.61 -9.91
N GLU A 45 16.76 6.45 -9.02
CA GLU A 45 16.20 7.77 -9.33
C GLU A 45 15.38 7.78 -10.64
N PRO A 46 14.42 6.84 -10.83
CA PRO A 46 13.64 6.75 -12.05
C PRO A 46 12.75 8.00 -12.22
N PRO A 47 12.40 8.38 -13.46
CA PRO A 47 11.45 9.45 -13.66
C PRO A 47 10.07 9.08 -13.10
N ALA A 48 9.31 10.09 -12.68
CA ALA A 48 8.00 9.85 -12.08
C ALA A 48 6.97 9.26 -13.06
N VAL A 49 7.04 9.67 -14.33
CA VAL A 49 6.17 9.24 -15.43
C VAL A 49 7.03 9.17 -16.70
N GLY A 50 6.75 8.21 -17.58
CA GLY A 50 7.37 8.12 -18.89
C GLY A 50 6.67 8.99 -19.94
N ALA A 51 7.25 9.06 -21.13
CA ALA A 51 6.70 9.76 -22.27
C ALA A 51 6.87 8.89 -23.52
N VAL A 52 5.79 8.68 -24.27
CA VAL A 52 5.82 8.01 -25.58
C VAL A 52 5.35 9.00 -26.64
N GLN A 53 6.12 9.12 -27.71
CA GLN A 53 5.72 9.92 -28.85
C GLN A 53 4.79 9.11 -29.75
N ASP A 54 3.63 9.68 -30.05
CA ASP A 54 2.68 9.08 -30.97
C ASP A 54 3.21 9.18 -32.41
N GLU A 55 3.43 8.05 -33.09
CA GLU A 55 3.99 7.99 -34.44
C GLU A 55 3.15 8.75 -35.47
N ALA A 56 1.82 8.83 -35.28
CA ALA A 56 0.92 9.45 -36.25
C ALA A 56 0.78 10.97 -36.08
N THR A 57 0.93 11.47 -34.85
CA THR A 57 0.68 12.89 -34.53
C THR A 57 1.91 13.64 -34.01
N GLY A 58 3.01 12.95 -33.73
CA GLY A 58 4.23 13.51 -33.14
C GLY A 58 4.04 14.05 -31.72
N LYS A 59 2.84 13.93 -31.14
CA LYS A 59 2.52 14.43 -29.80
C LYS A 59 3.06 13.47 -28.75
N VAL A 60 3.64 14.04 -27.69
CA VAL A 60 4.12 13.30 -26.54
C VAL A 60 2.95 12.99 -25.61
N LYS A 61 2.72 11.71 -25.33
CA LYS A 61 1.72 11.23 -24.38
C LYS A 61 2.41 10.72 -23.11
N PRO A 62 1.96 11.13 -21.91
CA PRO A 62 2.49 10.59 -20.67
C PRO A 62 2.10 9.11 -20.54
N VAL A 63 3.06 8.28 -20.15
CA VAL A 63 2.82 6.86 -19.86
C VAL A 63 3.15 6.56 -18.42
N THR A 64 2.18 6.04 -17.69
CA THR A 64 2.29 5.79 -16.24
C THR A 64 2.92 4.44 -15.90
N PHE A 65 2.95 3.50 -16.85
CA PHE A 65 3.54 2.18 -16.69
C PHE A 65 4.68 2.00 -17.67
N MET A 66 5.75 1.33 -17.24
CA MET A 66 6.85 0.95 -18.13
C MET A 66 6.53 -0.39 -18.80
N PRO A 67 6.16 -0.42 -20.10
CA PRO A 67 5.78 -1.66 -20.75
C PRO A 67 7.04 -2.51 -21.05
N HIS A 68 6.90 -3.84 -21.00
CA HIS A 68 7.94 -4.82 -21.36
C HIS A 68 9.25 -4.80 -20.54
N ARG A 69 9.34 -3.99 -19.46
CA ARG A 69 10.48 -4.02 -18.53
C ARG A 69 10.03 -4.40 -17.13
N MET A 70 10.29 -5.65 -16.75
CA MET A 70 9.89 -6.19 -15.46
C MET A 70 10.68 -5.61 -14.29
N ASN A 71 11.99 -5.41 -14.48
CA ASN A 71 12.90 -4.92 -13.45
C ASN A 71 12.92 -3.39 -13.34
N GLY A 72 12.16 -2.70 -14.19
CA GLY A 72 12.04 -1.25 -14.20
C GLY A 72 10.67 -0.80 -13.73
N GLN A 73 10.60 0.37 -13.12
CA GLN A 73 9.37 0.93 -12.60
C GLN A 73 9.47 2.46 -12.60
N TYR A 74 8.35 3.12 -12.89
CA TYR A 74 8.19 4.56 -12.63
C TYR A 74 7.67 4.79 -11.21
N ILE A 75 7.98 5.95 -10.61
CA ILE A 75 7.55 6.26 -9.23
C ILE A 75 6.03 6.13 -9.08
N ILE A 76 5.26 6.68 -10.04
CA ILE A 76 3.78 6.61 -9.99
C ILE A 76 3.27 5.18 -10.17
N GLU A 77 3.96 4.35 -10.93
CA GLU A 77 3.62 2.92 -11.07
C GLU A 77 3.77 2.19 -9.73
N GLY A 78 4.86 2.47 -9.00
CA GLY A 78 5.11 1.94 -7.65
C GLY A 78 4.06 2.35 -6.65
N ILE A 79 3.83 3.65 -6.52
CA ILE A 79 2.85 4.21 -5.60
C ILE A 79 1.44 3.70 -5.90
N SER A 80 1.07 3.63 -7.18
CA SER A 80 -0.25 3.12 -7.60
C SER A 80 -0.41 1.64 -7.26
N GLY A 81 0.63 0.81 -7.50
CA GLY A 81 0.62 -0.60 -7.15
C GLY A 81 0.46 -0.83 -5.65
N ALA A 82 1.28 -0.14 -4.84
CA ALA A 82 1.23 -0.22 -3.38
C ALA A 82 -0.13 0.17 -2.81
N MET A 83 -0.77 1.20 -3.37
CA MET A 83 -2.11 1.63 -2.94
C MET A 83 -3.17 0.55 -3.20
N MET A 84 -3.07 -0.18 -4.31
CA MET A 84 -4.00 -1.27 -4.61
C MET A 84 -3.77 -2.47 -3.69
N TYR A 85 -2.51 -2.80 -3.36
CA TYR A 85 -2.19 -3.87 -2.41
C TYR A 85 -2.69 -3.56 -1.00
N THR A 86 -2.47 -2.33 -0.52
CA THR A 86 -2.93 -1.91 0.80
C THR A 86 -4.45 -1.81 0.87
N LEU A 87 -5.12 -1.32 -0.19
CA LEU A 87 -6.58 -1.32 -0.26
C LEU A 87 -7.14 -2.76 -0.20
N GLY A 88 -6.51 -3.70 -0.90
CA GLY A 88 -6.87 -5.12 -0.82
C GLY A 88 -6.72 -5.69 0.60
N GLY A 89 -5.60 -5.41 1.26
CA GLY A 89 -5.37 -5.82 2.65
C GLY A 89 -6.34 -5.18 3.65
N LEU A 90 -6.60 -3.87 3.53
CA LEU A 90 -7.57 -3.15 4.36
C LEU A 90 -9.00 -3.67 4.14
N SER A 91 -9.34 -4.06 2.91
CA SER A 91 -10.62 -4.67 2.59
C SER A 91 -10.83 -5.99 3.33
N LEU A 92 -9.78 -6.83 3.43
CA LEU A 92 -9.83 -8.06 4.22
C LEU A 92 -9.98 -7.79 5.72
N ILE A 93 -9.25 -6.79 6.25
CA ILE A 93 -9.39 -6.36 7.66
C ILE A 93 -10.81 -5.86 7.94
N ALA A 94 -11.40 -5.09 7.03
CA ALA A 94 -12.78 -4.62 7.16
C ALA A 94 -13.80 -5.77 7.16
N LEU A 95 -13.57 -6.80 6.33
CA LEU A 95 -14.37 -8.02 6.34
C LEU A 95 -14.21 -8.81 7.66
N ASP A 96 -13.01 -8.89 8.22
CA ASP A 96 -12.82 -9.54 9.53
C ASP A 96 -13.55 -8.79 10.66
N GLN A 97 -13.48 -7.46 10.67
CA GLN A 97 -14.19 -6.64 11.67
C GLN A 97 -15.71 -6.80 11.64
N CYS A 98 -16.28 -7.19 10.50
CA CYS A 98 -17.72 -7.42 10.37
C CYS A 98 -18.22 -8.58 11.27
N GLN A 99 -17.34 -9.55 11.57
CA GLN A 99 -17.64 -10.74 12.36
C GLN A 99 -17.65 -10.48 13.88
N SER A 100 -17.14 -9.32 14.30
CA SER A 100 -17.10 -8.93 15.72
C SER A 100 -18.50 -8.83 16.32
N LYS A 101 -18.66 -9.37 17.54
CA LYS A 101 -19.94 -9.38 18.28
C LYS A 101 -20.45 -7.97 18.67
N ARG A 102 -19.58 -6.96 18.61
CA ARG A 102 -19.88 -5.57 18.99
C ARG A 102 -20.46 -4.73 17.83
N THR A 103 -20.47 -5.27 16.62
CA THR A 103 -20.87 -4.54 15.41
C THR A 103 -22.37 -4.59 15.21
N ASP A 104 -23.02 -3.41 15.12
CA ASP A 104 -24.44 -3.28 14.78
C ASP A 104 -24.72 -3.83 13.37
N TYR A 105 -25.94 -4.33 13.13
CA TYR A 105 -26.38 -4.92 11.87
C TYR A 105 -26.15 -3.99 10.67
N LYS A 106 -26.47 -2.70 10.81
CA LYS A 106 -26.27 -1.71 9.74
C LYS A 106 -24.78 -1.54 9.41
N LEU A 107 -23.94 -1.43 10.43
CA LEU A 107 -22.49 -1.28 10.25
C LEU A 107 -21.88 -2.56 9.64
N ARG A 108 -22.37 -3.73 10.03
CA ARG A 108 -21.96 -5.01 9.45
C ARG A 108 -22.24 -5.06 7.95
N ILE A 109 -23.43 -4.64 7.51
CA ILE A 109 -23.75 -4.58 6.07
C ILE A 109 -22.80 -3.65 5.33
N ILE A 110 -22.51 -2.47 5.89
CA ILE A 110 -21.59 -1.50 5.28
C ILE A 110 -20.17 -2.06 5.19
N LEU A 111 -19.67 -2.72 6.25
CA LEU A 111 -18.34 -3.31 6.27
C LEU A 111 -18.21 -4.46 5.26
N VAL A 112 -19.24 -5.31 5.17
CA VAL A 112 -19.27 -6.42 4.20
C VAL A 112 -19.32 -5.89 2.77
N SER A 113 -20.18 -4.90 2.49
CA SER A 113 -20.29 -4.35 1.14
C SER A 113 -19.02 -3.59 0.73
N LEU A 114 -18.49 -2.74 1.60
CA LEU A 114 -17.29 -1.96 1.34
C LEU A 114 -16.04 -2.84 1.23
N GLY A 115 -15.86 -3.79 2.15
CA GLY A 115 -14.73 -4.72 2.13
C GLY A 115 -14.81 -5.69 0.95
N GLY A 116 -15.99 -6.23 0.66
CA GLY A 116 -16.18 -7.11 -0.50
C GLY A 116 -15.92 -6.37 -1.82
N PHE A 117 -16.48 -5.18 -1.99
CA PHE A 117 -16.28 -4.36 -3.18
C PHE A 117 -14.82 -3.91 -3.33
N GLY A 118 -14.20 -3.43 -2.25
CA GLY A 118 -12.80 -3.01 -2.24
C GLY A 118 -11.84 -4.13 -2.61
N LEU A 119 -12.09 -5.36 -2.14
CA LEU A 119 -11.28 -6.53 -2.47
C LEU A 119 -11.35 -6.88 -3.96
N VAL A 120 -12.55 -6.89 -4.55
CA VAL A 120 -12.75 -7.17 -5.98
C VAL A 120 -12.09 -6.10 -6.86
N MET A 121 -12.22 -4.83 -6.48
CA MET A 121 -11.58 -3.71 -7.17
C MET A 121 -10.06 -3.80 -7.11
N ALA A 122 -9.49 -4.07 -5.93
CA ALA A 122 -8.06 -4.23 -5.75
C ALA A 122 -7.52 -5.40 -6.60
N TYR A 123 -8.19 -6.56 -6.57
CA TYR A 123 -7.81 -7.72 -7.39
C TYR A 123 -7.83 -7.39 -8.90
N SER A 124 -8.91 -6.76 -9.37
CA SER A 124 -9.08 -6.40 -10.78
C SER A 124 -8.01 -5.39 -11.24
N ALA A 125 -7.70 -4.40 -10.40
CA ALA A 125 -6.67 -3.40 -10.68
C ALA A 125 -5.27 -4.03 -10.77
N VAL A 126 -4.91 -4.90 -9.82
CA VAL A 126 -3.62 -5.61 -9.83
C VAL A 126 -3.49 -6.50 -11.06
N MET A 127 -4.55 -7.22 -11.42
CA MET A 127 -4.56 -8.06 -12.62
C MET A 127 -4.41 -7.22 -13.90
N THR A 128 -5.00 -6.02 -13.92
CA THR A 128 -4.81 -5.08 -15.04
C THR A 128 -3.36 -4.58 -15.10
N PHE A 129 -2.74 -4.25 -13.97
CA PHE A 129 -1.34 -3.83 -13.92
C PHE A 129 -0.39 -4.93 -14.41
N LEU A 130 -0.62 -6.17 -13.99
CA LEU A 130 0.13 -7.33 -14.47
C LEU A 130 0.02 -7.49 -15.99
N ASN A 131 -1.18 -7.35 -16.55
CA ASN A 131 -1.40 -7.44 -18.00
C ASN A 131 -0.76 -6.27 -18.77
N ILE A 132 -0.73 -5.06 -18.21
CA ILE A 132 -0.04 -3.91 -18.83
C ILE A 132 1.47 -4.15 -18.85
N LYS A 133 2.03 -4.65 -17.74
CA LYS A 133 3.47 -4.86 -17.61
C LYS A 133 3.96 -6.10 -18.39
N MET A 134 3.15 -7.16 -18.43
CA MET A 134 3.37 -8.40 -19.16
C MET A 134 2.18 -8.70 -20.09
N PRO A 135 2.17 -8.15 -21.32
CA PRO A 135 1.13 -8.48 -22.28
C PRO A 135 1.18 -9.98 -22.60
N GLY A 136 0.04 -10.67 -22.41
CA GLY A 136 -0.04 -12.14 -22.56
C GLY A 136 0.09 -12.92 -21.25
N TYR A 137 0.11 -12.24 -20.10
CA TYR A 137 -0.01 -12.88 -18.79
C TYR A 137 -1.27 -13.77 -18.74
N MET A 138 -1.11 -15.05 -18.38
CA MET A 138 -2.16 -16.08 -18.30
C MET A 138 -2.80 -16.51 -19.64
N ARG A 139 -2.11 -16.32 -20.78
CA ARG A 139 -2.53 -16.86 -22.10
C ARG A 139 -1.93 -18.24 -22.46
N TYR A 140 -1.52 -19.03 -21.47
CA TYR A 140 -1.09 -20.43 -21.64
C TYR A 140 -1.71 -21.32 -20.57
#